data_AF-A0A438INX6-F1
#
_entry.id   AF-A0A438INX6-F1
#
_cell.length_a   1.000
_cell.length_b   1.000
_cell.length_c   1.000
_cell.angle_alpha   90.00
_cell.angle_beta   90.00
_cell.angle_gamma   90.00
#
_symmetry.space_group_name_H-M   'P 1'
#
loop_
_entity.id
_entity.type
_entity.pdbx_description
1 polymer ?
#
loop_
_entity_poly.entity_id
_entity_poly.type
_entity_poly.pdbx_seq_one_letter_code
_entity_poly.pdbx_strand_id
1 'polypeptide(L)'
;MFDGTGCPKVVSLDVHGELVEGNIIKGYAKVAWCGGTPGKGVASWLRRRWNGSPVAIVGAEDEEYQLTIEDIDSSLVFMYTPVTEEGVKGEAQYKHTDFVKAGNT
;
A
#
# COMPACT_ATOMS: atom_id res chain seq x y z
N MET A 1 -34.70 0.35 -0.72
CA MET A 1 -33.46 -0.46 -0.78
C MET A 1 -32.37 0.55 -1.10
N PHE A 2 -31.38 0.73 -0.23
CA PHE A 2 -30.26 1.61 -0.54
C PHE A 2 -29.42 0.88 -1.57
N ASP A 3 -29.35 1.41 -2.79
CA ASP A 3 -28.31 1.01 -3.72
C ASP A 3 -27.00 1.49 -3.10
N GLY A 4 -26.27 0.57 -2.46
CA GLY A 4 -24.85 0.80 -2.28
C GLY A 4 -24.30 1.03 -3.68
N THR A 5 -23.47 2.06 -3.86
CA THR A 5 -22.91 2.47 -5.15
C THR A 5 -22.11 1.37 -5.88
N GLY A 6 -21.96 0.18 -5.28
CA GLY A 6 -21.14 -0.93 -5.79
C GLY A 6 -19.64 -0.66 -5.65
N CYS A 7 -19.27 0.52 -5.15
CA CYS A 7 -17.90 0.96 -5.05
C CYS A 7 -17.29 0.51 -3.72
N PRO A 8 -16.19 -0.25 -3.74
CA PRO A 8 -15.51 -0.61 -2.51
C PRO A 8 -14.78 0.60 -1.94
N LYS A 9 -14.65 0.67 -0.61
CA LYS A 9 -14.00 1.78 0.09
C LYS A 9 -12.97 1.27 1.07
N VAL A 10 -11.75 1.79 1.00
CA VAL A 10 -10.74 1.49 2.02
C VAL A 10 -11.09 2.21 3.32
N VAL A 11 -11.27 1.43 4.38
CA VAL A 11 -11.61 1.87 5.73
C VAL A 11 -10.34 2.21 6.52
N SER A 12 -9.30 1.39 6.39
CA SER A 12 -8.00 1.63 7.02
C SER A 12 -6.88 1.04 6.19
N LEU A 13 -5.71 1.69 6.26
CA LEU A 13 -4.45 1.17 5.74
C LEU A 13 -3.42 1.18 6.85
N ASP A 14 -2.76 0.03 6.99
CA ASP A 14 -1.71 -0.19 7.97
C ASP A 14 -0.53 -0.85 7.28
N VAL A 15 0.68 -0.53 7.76
CA VAL A 15 1.91 -1.14 7.29
C VAL A 15 2.57 -1.77 8.51
N HIS A 16 2.86 -3.06 8.43
CA HIS A 16 3.53 -3.81 9.48
C HIS A 16 4.91 -4.25 9.02
N GLY A 17 5.80 -4.46 10.00
CA GLY A 17 7.19 -4.83 9.76
C GLY A 17 8.14 -3.74 10.24
N GLU A 18 9.38 -4.14 10.48
CA GLU A 18 10.43 -3.21 10.88
C GLU A 18 11.02 -2.53 9.66
N LEU A 19 11.10 -1.20 9.70
CA LEU A 19 11.65 -0.36 8.64
C LEU A 19 13.18 -0.40 8.68
N VAL A 20 13.75 -1.56 8.39
CA VAL A 20 15.18 -1.83 8.37
C VAL A 20 15.51 -2.50 7.04
N GLU A 21 16.60 -2.08 6.40
CA GLU A 21 17.13 -2.72 5.20
C GLU A 21 17.15 -4.26 5.32
N GLY A 22 16.69 -4.95 4.29
CA GLY A 22 16.64 -6.41 4.23
C GLY A 22 15.37 -7.01 4.83
N ASN A 23 14.63 -6.27 5.67
CA ASN A 23 13.37 -6.76 6.24
C ASN A 23 12.22 -6.68 5.24
N ILE A 24 11.20 -7.52 5.47
CA ILE A 24 9.95 -7.49 4.72
C ILE A 24 8.93 -6.69 5.51
N ILE A 25 8.33 -5.70 4.85
CA ILE A 25 7.16 -4.99 5.33
C ILE A 25 5.92 -5.45 4.57
N LYS A 26 4.77 -5.38 5.22
CA LYS A 26 3.47 -5.81 4.67
C LYS A 26 2.43 -4.72 4.83
N GLY A 27 1.79 -4.36 3.74
CA GLY A 27 0.64 -3.47 3.73
C GLY A 27 -0.65 -4.26 3.94
N TYR A 28 -1.52 -3.74 4.79
CA TYR A 28 -2.83 -4.31 5.10
C TYR A 28 -3.90 -3.29 4.79
N ALA A 29 -4.84 -3.66 3.92
CA ALA A 29 -5.99 -2.84 3.57
C ALA A 29 -7.27 -3.44 4.14
N LYS A 30 -7.96 -2.69 4.99
CA LYS A 30 -9.33 -3.02 5.40
C LYS A 30 -10.29 -2.34 4.46
N VAL A 31 -11.10 -3.11 3.74
CA VAL A 31 -12.04 -2.59 2.73
C VAL A 31 -13.47 -2.88 3.15
N ALA A 32 -14.34 -1.87 3.04
CA ALA A 32 -15.78 -2.00 3.11
C ALA A 32 -16.33 -2.17 1.69
N TRP A 33 -17.00 -3.29 1.47
CA TRP A 33 -17.59 -3.65 0.18
C TRP A 33 -19.07 -3.23 0.19
N CYS A 34 -19.38 -2.09 -0.44
CA CYS A 34 -20.73 -1.49 -0.43
C CYS A 34 -21.55 -1.96 -1.65
N GLY A 35 -21.74 -3.28 -1.76
CA GLY A 35 -22.27 -3.94 -2.96
C GLY A 35 -21.15 -4.36 -3.92
N GLY A 36 -21.34 -5.49 -4.59
CA GLY A 36 -20.33 -6.16 -5.40
C GLY A 36 -19.53 -7.22 -4.63
N THR A 37 -18.90 -8.15 -5.36
CA THR A 37 -18.15 -9.24 -4.74
C THR A 37 -16.73 -8.78 -4.39
N PRO A 38 -16.22 -9.07 -3.16
CA PRO A 38 -14.86 -8.76 -2.77
C PRO A 38 -13.84 -9.31 -3.77
N GLY A 39 -13.10 -8.42 -4.41
CA GLY A 39 -12.06 -8.78 -5.38
C GLY A 39 -10.66 -8.49 -4.85
N LYS A 40 -9.64 -8.87 -5.65
CA LYS A 40 -8.25 -8.51 -5.39
C LYS A 40 -8.02 -7.06 -5.80
N GLY A 41 -7.73 -6.19 -4.83
CA GLY A 41 -7.31 -4.82 -5.08
C GLY A 41 -5.92 -4.73 -5.72
N VAL A 42 -5.53 -3.51 -6.08
CA VAL A 42 -4.20 -3.19 -6.61
C VAL A 42 -3.38 -2.53 -5.51
N ALA A 43 -2.29 -3.17 -5.12
CA ALA A 43 -1.31 -2.63 -4.19
C ALA A 43 -0.14 -2.01 -4.97
N SER A 44 0.52 -1.00 -4.40
CA SER A 44 1.75 -0.45 -4.95
C SER A 44 2.56 0.25 -3.87
N TRP A 45 3.87 0.05 -3.89
CA TRP A 45 4.81 0.75 -3.01
C TRP A 45 5.49 1.88 -3.76
N LEU A 46 5.50 3.06 -3.14
CA LEU A 46 6.23 4.22 -3.64
C LEU A 46 7.33 4.61 -2.67
N ARG A 47 8.49 5.00 -3.22
CA ARG A 47 9.62 5.52 -2.47
C ARG A 47 9.58 7.04 -2.48
N ARG A 48 9.70 7.64 -1.30
CA ARG A 48 9.81 9.09 -1.12
C ARG A 48 11.12 9.43 -0.42
N ARG A 49 12.05 10.02 -1.17
CA ARG A 49 13.30 10.58 -0.62
C ARG A 49 13.03 11.90 0.10
N TRP A 50 13.99 12.35 0.92
CA TRP A 50 13.89 13.63 1.64
C TRP A 50 13.49 14.76 0.66
N ASN A 51 12.36 15.44 0.94
CA ASN A 51 11.71 16.45 0.10
C ASN A 51 11.15 16.03 -1.29
N GLY A 52 11.38 14.81 -1.74
CA GLY A 52 10.95 14.35 -3.06
C GLY A 52 9.45 14.04 -3.16
N SER A 53 8.96 14.00 -4.41
CA SER A 53 7.69 13.36 -4.74
C SER A 53 7.81 11.84 -4.57
N PRO A 54 6.77 11.15 -4.08
CA PRO A 54 6.76 9.69 -4.06
C PRO A 54 6.79 9.14 -5.48
N VAL A 55 7.67 8.17 -5.74
CA VAL A 55 7.83 7.51 -7.04
C VAL A 55 7.58 6.01 -6.87
N ALA A 56 6.79 5.42 -7.76
CA ALA A 56 6.52 3.97 -7.73
C ALA A 56 7.81 3.16 -7.83
N ILE A 57 7.94 2.16 -6.97
CA ILE A 57 9.04 1.20 -7.02
C ILE A 57 8.68 0.13 -8.04
N VAL A 58 9.55 -0.08 -9.03
CA VAL A 58 9.30 -1.06 -10.10
C VAL A 58 9.24 -2.46 -9.51
N GLY A 59 8.14 -3.18 -9.80
CA GLY A 59 7.91 -4.55 -9.32
C GLY A 59 7.40 -4.66 -7.88
N ALA A 60 7.14 -3.55 -7.19
CA ALA A 60 6.59 -3.56 -5.83
C ALA A 60 5.06 -3.39 -5.86
N GLU A 61 4.38 -4.32 -6.52
CA GLU A 61 2.91 -4.32 -6.71
C GLU A 61 2.20 -5.34 -5.80
N ASP A 62 2.98 -6.08 -4.99
CA ASP A 62 2.48 -6.97 -3.97
C ASP A 62 2.24 -6.23 -2.64
N GLU A 63 1.43 -6.84 -1.77
CA GLU A 63 1.19 -6.34 -0.42
C GLU A 63 2.44 -6.45 0.45
N GLU A 64 3.39 -7.30 0.07
CA GLU A 64 4.67 -7.48 0.74
C GLU A 64 5.79 -6.82 -0.06
N TYR A 65 6.70 -6.14 0.63
CA TYR A 65 7.87 -5.52 0.02
C TYR A 65 9.11 -5.76 0.87
N GLN A 66 10.18 -6.25 0.24
CA GLN A 66 11.48 -6.39 0.88
C GLN A 66 12.26 -5.08 0.73
N LEU A 67 12.62 -4.49 1.86
CA LEU A 67 13.40 -3.27 1.93
C LEU A 67 14.81 -3.49 1.39
N THR A 68 15.25 -2.57 0.55
CA THR A 68 16.57 -2.60 -0.10
C THR A 68 17.45 -1.46 0.40
N ILE A 69 18.75 -1.53 0.09
CA ILE A 69 19.71 -0.48 0.41
C ILE A 69 19.32 0.89 -0.17
N GLU A 70 18.58 0.90 -1.28
CA GLU A 70 18.13 2.14 -1.92
C GLU A 70 16.95 2.81 -1.19
N ASP A 71 16.30 2.10 -0.28
CA ASP A 71 15.20 2.59 0.55
C ASP A 71 15.67 3.28 1.82
N ILE A 72 16.93 3.08 2.22
CA ILE A 72 17.52 3.71 3.41
C ILE A 72 17.36 5.24 3.32
N ASP A 73 17.04 5.86 4.45
CA ASP A 73 16.75 7.31 4.57
C ASP A 73 15.59 7.78 3.67
N SER A 74 14.77 6.85 3.16
CA SER A 74 13.54 7.14 2.43
C SER A 74 12.32 6.70 3.24
N SER A 75 11.21 7.42 3.06
CA SER A 75 9.88 7.02 3.53
C SER A 75 9.20 6.23 2.42
N LEU A 76 8.56 5.11 2.77
CA LEU A 76 7.74 4.36 1.83
C LEU A 76 6.27 4.75 1.96
N VAL A 77 5.55 4.61 0.85
CA VAL A 77 4.12 4.87 0.77
C VAL A 77 3.45 3.62 0.25
N PHE A 78 2.63 2.99 1.08
CA PHE A 78 1.77 1.90 0.67
C PHE A 78 0.49 2.49 0.09
N MET A 79 0.26 2.28 -1.20
CA MET A 79 -0.97 2.67 -1.89
C MET A 79 -1.81 1.43 -2.17
N TYR A 80 -3.11 1.52 -1.90
CA TYR A 80 -4.05 0.45 -2.18
C TYR A 80 -5.32 0.99 -2.83
N THR A 81 -5.69 0.38 -3.96
CA THR A 81 -6.95 0.64 -4.65
C THR A 81 -7.82 -0.61 -4.58
N PRO A 82 -8.96 -0.59 -3.87
CA PRO A 82 -9.82 -1.75 -3.79
C PRO A 82 -10.56 -1.95 -5.11
N VAL A 83 -10.70 -3.19 -5.55
CA VAL A 83 -11.37 -3.55 -6.80
C VAL A 83 -12.28 -4.75 -6.55
N THR A 84 -13.54 -4.68 -6.99
CA THR A 84 -14.46 -5.82 -6.94
C THR A 84 -14.12 -6.84 -8.02
N GLU A 85 -14.64 -8.07 -7.93
CA GLU A 85 -14.48 -9.05 -9.02
C GLU A 85 -15.09 -8.56 -10.34
N GLU A 86 -16.11 -7.71 -10.27
CA GLU A 86 -16.75 -7.06 -11.42
C GLU A 86 -15.90 -5.93 -12.03
N GLY A 87 -14.74 -5.62 -11.44
CA GLY A 87 -13.81 -4.59 -11.91
C GLY A 87 -14.15 -3.16 -11.46
N VAL A 88 -15.09 -3.00 -10.53
CA VAL A 88 -15.42 -1.69 -9.96
C VAL A 88 -14.29 -1.24 -9.03
N LYS A 89 -13.65 -0.13 -9.36
CA LYS A 89 -12.55 0.44 -8.58
C LYS A 89 -13.08 1.45 -7.57
N GLY A 90 -12.64 1.32 -6.33
CA GLY A 90 -12.85 2.32 -5.29
C GLY A 90 -11.82 3.43 -5.33
N GLU A 91 -11.91 4.32 -4.34
CA GLU A 91 -10.91 5.36 -4.12
C GLU A 91 -9.59 4.75 -3.62
N ALA A 92 -8.47 5.16 -4.22
CA ALA A 92 -7.14 4.78 -3.78
C ALA A 92 -6.78 5.51 -2.49
N GLN A 93 -6.32 4.77 -1.49
CA GLN A 93 -5.82 5.33 -0.24
C GLN A 93 -4.32 5.04 -0.10
N TYR A 94 -3.65 5.86 0.69
CA TYR A 94 -2.21 5.74 0.92
C TYR A 94 -1.85 5.83 2.41
N LYS A 95 -0.78 5.13 2.80
CA LYS A 95 -0.20 5.16 4.13
C LYS A 95 1.30 5.38 4.04
N HIS A 96 1.78 6.42 4.70
CA HIS A 96 3.21 6.70 4.81
C HIS A 96 3.81 5.90 5.96
N THR A 97 5.04 5.44 5.75
CA THR A 97 5.90 4.88 6.81
C THR A 97 6.86 5.95 7.32
N ASP A 98 7.48 5.67 8.46
CA ASP A 98 8.73 6.35 8.85
C ASP A 98 9.86 6.04 7.85
N PHE A 99 11.03 6.62 8.12
CA PHE A 99 12.23 6.39 7.32
C PHE A 99 12.84 5.01 7.59
N VAL A 100 13.26 4.35 6.52
CA VAL A 100 13.97 3.07 6.59
C VAL A 100 15.38 3.29 7.14
N LYS A 101 15.75 2.45 8.10
CA LYS A 101 17.06 2.44 8.75
C LYS A 101 17.99 1.44 8.06
N ALA A 102 19.28 1.69 8.10
CA ALA A 102 20.27 0.70 7.70
C ALA A 102 20.21 -0.54 8.60
N GLY A 103 20.46 -1.72 8.04
CA GLY A 103 20.65 -2.94 8.82
C GLY A 103 21.94 -2.84 9.64
N ASN A 104 21.88 -3.20 10.92
CA ASN A 104 23.10 -3.38 11.71
C ASN A 104 23.74 -4.72 11.32
N THR A 105 24.71 -4.68 10.40
CA THR A 105 25.59 -5.82 10.09
C THR A 105 26.57 -6.11 11.22
#